data_AF-A0A2L2XC10-F1
#
_entry.id   AF-A0A2L2XC10-F1
#
_cell.length_a   1.000
_cell.length_b   1.000
_cell.length_c   1.000
_cell.angle_alpha   90.00
_cell.angle_beta   90.00
_cell.angle_gamma   90.00
#
_symmetry.space_group_name_H-M   'P 1'
#
loop_
_entity.id
_entity.type
_entity.pdbx_description
1 polymer ?
#
loop_
_entity_poly.entity_id
_entity_poly.type
_entity_poly.pdbx_seq_one_letter_code
_entity_poly.pdbx_strand_id
1 'polypeptide(L)'
;MKELDCRGLACPQPVITTKKALDTMVSDTLITIVDNETARENVSLFARNAGCGVSVEQKGADFYITITKGEETPGVKETVPEVKPAAAGENAGTVYFISSNVLGQGSPDLGMTLMKSLMNTLSETDPLPGTLIFLNSGVYLTCEGSVVLEKLLMMGSRGVKILSCGTCLEYYKLKEKLQVGIISNMYDINNILTGPGKVITVA
;
A
#
# COMPACT_ATOMS: atom_id res chain seq x y z
N MET A 1 18.85 -8.06 -22.04
CA MET A 1 18.47 -8.52 -20.70
C MET A 1 19.39 -7.88 -19.69
N LYS A 2 18.86 -7.16 -18.69
CA LYS A 2 19.63 -6.55 -17.59
C LYS A 2 19.26 -7.25 -16.29
N GLU A 3 20.24 -7.55 -15.45
CA GLU A 3 20.02 -8.16 -14.13
C GLU A 3 20.38 -7.16 -13.03
N LEU A 4 19.60 -7.15 -11.96
CA LEU A 4 19.73 -6.19 -10.88
C LEU A 4 19.53 -6.87 -9.53
N ASP A 5 20.59 -6.90 -8.73
CA ASP A 5 20.57 -7.48 -7.39
C ASP A 5 20.09 -6.45 -6.36
N CYS A 6 18.97 -6.74 -5.71
CA CYS A 6 18.35 -5.95 -4.65
C CYS A 6 18.26 -6.69 -3.31
N ARG A 7 18.98 -7.79 -3.14
CA ARG A 7 19.01 -8.54 -1.87
C ARG A 7 19.60 -7.67 -0.75
N GLY A 8 19.09 -7.83 0.47
CA GLY A 8 19.48 -7.06 1.65
C GLY A 8 18.98 -5.61 1.68
N LEU A 9 18.25 -5.14 0.65
CA LEU A 9 17.76 -3.77 0.58
C LEU A 9 16.38 -3.63 1.21
N ALA A 10 16.25 -2.71 2.16
CA ALA A 10 14.96 -2.36 2.74
C ALA A 10 14.08 -1.59 1.75
N CYS A 11 12.76 -1.80 1.82
CA CYS A 11 11.78 -0.99 1.10
C CYS A 11 11.96 0.50 1.44
N PRO A 12 11.89 1.43 0.46
CA PRO A 12 11.48 1.25 -0.94
C PRO A 12 12.63 1.03 -1.94
N GLN A 13 13.84 0.72 -1.47
CA GLN A 13 15.02 0.72 -2.32
C GLN A 13 14.96 -0.29 -3.49
N PRO A 14 14.45 -1.53 -3.34
CA PRO A 14 14.25 -2.44 -4.47
C PRO A 14 13.35 -1.88 -5.57
N VAL A 15 12.26 -1.21 -5.18
CA VAL A 15 11.30 -0.59 -6.11
C VAL A 15 11.93 0.59 -6.84
N ILE A 16 12.61 1.49 -6.12
CA ILE A 16 13.27 2.66 -6.71
C ILE A 16 14.37 2.23 -7.69
N THR A 17 15.17 1.22 -7.30
CA THR A 17 16.29 0.76 -8.13
C THR A 17 15.78 0.06 -9.39
N THR A 18 14.73 -0.75 -9.26
CA THR A 18 14.02 -1.35 -10.39
C THR A 18 13.46 -0.28 -11.32
N LYS A 19 12.76 0.73 -10.80
CA LYS A 19 12.23 1.85 -11.59
C LYS A 19 13.33 2.56 -12.38
N LYS A 20 14.41 2.97 -11.72
CA LYS A 20 15.54 3.64 -12.39
C LYS A 20 16.14 2.77 -13.50
N ALA A 21 16.22 1.46 -13.28
CA ALA A 21 16.69 0.54 -14.29
C ALA A 21 15.72 0.44 -15.48
N LEU A 22 14.41 0.35 -15.22
CA LEU A 22 13.39 0.38 -16.27
C LEU A 22 13.43 1.69 -17.06
N ASP A 23 13.57 2.84 -16.40
CA ASP A 23 13.58 4.15 -17.07
C ASP A 23 14.81 4.34 -17.98
N THR A 24 15.94 3.70 -17.64
CA THR A 24 17.23 3.89 -18.34
C THR A 24 17.61 2.74 -19.27
N MET A 25 16.94 1.59 -19.19
CA MET A 25 17.30 0.44 -20.02
C MET A 25 16.76 0.56 -21.45
N VAL A 26 17.62 0.19 -22.40
CA VAL A 26 17.29 0.02 -23.83
C VAL A 26 16.71 -1.37 -24.11
N SER A 27 17.00 -2.36 -23.26
CA SER A 27 16.48 -3.73 -23.38
C SER A 27 15.01 -3.81 -22.96
N ASP A 28 14.27 -4.78 -23.51
CA ASP A 28 12.85 -4.98 -23.16
C ASP A 28 12.64 -5.76 -21.86
N THR A 29 13.65 -6.48 -21.36
CA THR A 29 13.54 -7.36 -20.19
C THR A 29 14.57 -7.04 -19.10
N LEU A 30 14.09 -6.89 -17.86
CA LEU A 30 14.84 -6.71 -16.62
C LEU A 30 14.60 -7.88 -15.67
N ILE A 31 15.63 -8.38 -14.99
CA ILE A 31 15.50 -9.25 -13.82
C ILE A 31 15.88 -8.47 -12.58
N THR A 32 14.97 -8.38 -11.60
CA THR A 32 15.27 -7.88 -10.26
C THR A 32 15.30 -9.05 -9.28
N ILE A 33 16.39 -9.20 -8.54
CA ILE A 33 16.57 -10.26 -7.52
C ILE A 33 16.33 -9.69 -6.14
N VAL A 34 15.50 -10.33 -5.32
CA VAL A 34 15.22 -9.92 -3.93
C VAL A 34 15.24 -11.14 -3.00
N ASP A 35 15.44 -10.91 -1.70
CA ASP A 35 15.67 -11.96 -0.69
C ASP A 35 14.47 -12.20 0.24
N ASN A 36 13.35 -11.52 0.03
CA ASN A 36 12.18 -11.66 0.89
C ASN A 36 10.86 -11.42 0.15
N GLU A 37 9.80 -12.04 0.70
CA GLU A 37 8.45 -12.04 0.15
C GLU A 37 7.87 -10.62 -0.02
N THR A 38 8.14 -9.74 0.95
CA THR A 38 7.64 -8.36 0.93
C THR A 38 8.26 -7.57 -0.22
N ALA A 39 9.56 -7.72 -0.45
CA ALA A 39 10.25 -7.09 -1.57
C ALA A 39 9.77 -7.66 -2.91
N ARG A 40 9.51 -8.98 -2.97
CA ARG A 40 8.94 -9.64 -4.15
C ARG A 40 7.58 -9.06 -4.52
N GLU A 41 6.67 -8.94 -3.57
CA GLU A 41 5.34 -8.35 -3.77
C GLU A 41 5.42 -6.90 -4.22
N ASN A 42 6.23 -6.08 -3.54
CA ASN A 42 6.34 -4.66 -3.84
C ASN A 42 6.91 -4.38 -5.24
N VAL A 43 7.98 -5.08 -5.63
CA VAL A 43 8.58 -4.93 -6.97
C VAL A 43 7.63 -5.44 -8.05
N SER A 44 6.97 -6.58 -7.82
CA SER A 44 6.00 -7.13 -8.77
C SER A 44 4.79 -6.22 -8.95
N LEU A 45 4.24 -5.67 -7.86
CA LEU A 45 3.12 -4.74 -7.89
C LEU A 45 3.50 -3.45 -8.62
N PHE A 46 4.68 -2.89 -8.32
CA PHE A 46 5.20 -1.71 -9.02
C PHE A 46 5.29 -1.96 -10.53
N ALA A 47 5.90 -3.06 -10.96
CA ALA A 47 6.09 -3.36 -12.37
C ALA A 47 4.76 -3.56 -13.10
N ARG A 48 3.78 -4.25 -12.49
CA ARG A 48 2.42 -4.38 -13.03
C ARG A 48 1.73 -3.02 -13.16
N ASN A 49 1.81 -2.17 -12.13
CA ASN A 49 1.25 -0.82 -12.15
C ASN A 49 1.92 0.09 -13.19
N ALA A 50 3.17 -0.19 -13.53
CA ALA A 50 3.90 0.48 -14.60
C ALA A 50 3.57 -0.06 -16.01
N GLY A 51 2.57 -0.95 -16.14
CA GLY A 51 2.16 -1.55 -17.41
C GLY A 51 3.15 -2.58 -17.97
N CYS A 52 3.96 -3.20 -17.11
CA CYS A 52 4.92 -4.22 -17.50
C CYS A 52 4.39 -5.63 -17.18
N GLY A 53 4.80 -6.61 -17.98
CA GLY A 53 4.59 -8.02 -17.72
C GLY A 53 5.53 -8.50 -16.63
N VAL A 54 5.04 -9.31 -15.69
CA VAL A 54 5.83 -9.78 -14.54
C VAL A 54 5.73 -11.30 -14.39
N SER A 55 6.88 -11.95 -14.28
CA SER A 55 7.03 -13.37 -13.93
C SER A 55 8.00 -13.52 -12.77
N VAL A 56 7.71 -14.41 -11.83
CA VAL A 56 8.55 -14.64 -10.63
C VAL A 56 9.01 -16.09 -10.58
N GLU A 57 10.30 -16.29 -10.39
CA GLU A 57 10.92 -17.59 -10.16
C GLU A 57 11.60 -17.60 -8.79
N GLN A 58 11.29 -18.57 -7.94
CA GLN A 58 11.96 -18.74 -6.65
C GLN A 58 13.16 -19.69 -6.79
N LYS A 59 14.35 -19.24 -6.36
CA LYS A 59 15.58 -20.04 -6.35
C LYS A 59 16.15 -20.04 -4.93
N GLY A 60 15.85 -21.09 -4.19
CA GLY A 60 16.23 -21.19 -2.77
C GLY A 60 15.46 -20.16 -1.93
N ALA A 61 16.19 -19.28 -1.24
CA ALA A 61 15.62 -18.20 -0.45
C ALA A 61 15.36 -16.92 -1.27
N ASP A 62 15.90 -16.84 -2.49
CA ASP A 62 15.85 -15.64 -3.31
C ASP A 62 14.75 -15.72 -4.38
N PHE A 63 14.20 -14.56 -4.75
CA PHE A 63 13.18 -14.40 -5.78
C PHE A 63 13.74 -13.62 -6.96
N TYR A 64 13.56 -14.16 -8.16
CA TYR A 64 13.98 -13.59 -9.43
C TYR A 64 12.74 -13.08 -10.15
N ILE A 65 12.61 -11.76 -10.28
CA ILE A 65 11.44 -11.10 -10.85
C ILE A 65 11.79 -10.63 -12.25
N THR A 66 11.29 -11.32 -13.26
CA THR A 66 11.43 -10.97 -14.67
C THR A 66 10.34 -9.97 -15.05
N ILE A 67 10.75 -8.79 -15.54
CA ILE A 67 9.89 -7.67 -15.92
C ILE A 67 10.10 -7.36 -17.40
N THR A 68 9.03 -7.41 -18.20
CA THR A 68 9.06 -7.15 -19.65
C THR A 68 8.27 -5.88 -19.98
N LYS A 69 8.90 -4.92 -20.67
CA LYS A 69 8.24 -3.70 -21.16
C LYS A 69 7.31 -4.01 -22.32
N GLY A 70 6.09 -3.45 -22.31
CA GLY A 70 5.18 -3.47 -23.47
C GLY A 70 4.39 -4.77 -23.66
N GLU A 71 4.55 -5.76 -22.79
CA GLU A 71 3.66 -6.92 -22.71
C GLU A 71 2.76 -6.79 -21.48
N GLU A 72 1.47 -6.54 -21.68
CA GLU A 72 0.48 -6.75 -20.62
C GLU A 72 0.30 -8.26 -20.42
N THR A 73 0.63 -8.78 -19.24
CA THR A 73 0.39 -10.20 -18.93
C THR A 73 -1.11 -10.51 -18.97
N PRO A 74 -1.56 -11.48 -19.80
CA PRO A 74 -2.90 -12.04 -19.68
C PRO A 74 -2.94 -12.95 -18.45
N GLY A 75 -3.56 -12.48 -17.36
CA GLY A 75 -4.13 -13.30 -16.28
C GLY A 75 -3.18 -14.21 -15.49
N VAL A 76 -2.79 -13.75 -14.30
CA VAL A 76 -2.68 -14.63 -13.12
C VAL A 76 -3.70 -14.14 -12.09
N LYS A 77 -4.80 -14.88 -11.98
CA LYS A 77 -5.79 -14.73 -10.91
C LYS A 77 -5.17 -15.22 -9.61
N GLU A 78 -4.56 -14.32 -8.85
CA GLU A 78 -4.53 -14.45 -7.39
C GLU A 78 -5.59 -13.53 -6.82
N THR A 79 -6.47 -14.11 -6.02
CA THR A 79 -7.67 -13.50 -5.46
C THR A 79 -7.32 -12.38 -4.50
N VAL A 80 -7.22 -11.17 -5.02
CA VAL A 80 -7.50 -9.93 -4.28
C VAL A 80 -8.43 -9.12 -5.18
N PRO A 81 -9.57 -8.58 -4.69
CA PRO A 81 -10.49 -7.85 -5.54
C PRO A 81 -9.77 -6.70 -6.21
N GLU A 82 -9.72 -6.76 -7.53
CA GLU A 82 -9.17 -5.76 -8.41
C GLU A 82 -10.09 -4.52 -8.34
N VAL A 83 -9.79 -3.58 -7.44
CA VAL A 83 -10.33 -2.23 -7.58
C VAL A 83 -9.52 -1.57 -8.68
N LYS A 84 -10.11 -1.51 -9.89
CA LYS A 84 -9.63 -0.68 -10.99
C LYS A 84 -9.16 0.67 -10.43
N PRO A 85 -7.96 1.16 -10.77
CA PRO A 85 -7.62 2.55 -10.46
C PRO A 85 -8.69 3.40 -11.15
N ALA A 86 -9.57 3.99 -10.36
CA ALA A 86 -10.47 5.01 -10.86
C ALA A 86 -9.57 6.06 -11.52
N ALA A 87 -9.82 6.28 -12.81
CA ALA A 87 -9.17 7.32 -13.58
C ALA A 87 -9.10 8.59 -12.72
N ALA A 88 -7.94 9.25 -12.72
CA ALA A 88 -7.74 10.53 -12.06
C ALA A 88 -8.69 11.57 -12.68
N GLY A 89 -9.93 11.59 -12.20
CA GLY A 89 -10.95 12.57 -12.53
C GLY A 89 -11.08 13.53 -11.36
N GLU A 90 -10.68 14.78 -11.59
CA GLU A 90 -11.17 16.08 -11.11
C GLU A 90 -11.82 16.28 -9.72
N ASN A 91 -11.83 15.29 -8.82
CA ASN A 91 -12.22 15.45 -7.43
C ASN A 91 -11.43 14.44 -6.57
N ALA A 92 -10.13 14.70 -6.40
CA ALA A 92 -9.30 13.92 -5.48
C ALA A 92 -9.83 14.15 -4.06
N GLY A 93 -10.68 13.24 -3.58
CA GLY A 93 -11.26 13.28 -2.23
C GLY A 93 -10.19 13.42 -1.15
N THR A 94 -10.58 13.88 0.03
CA THR A 94 -9.63 14.13 1.13
C THR A 94 -8.88 12.84 1.50
N VAL A 95 -7.57 12.96 1.70
CA VAL A 95 -6.69 11.87 2.12
C VAL A 95 -6.40 12.03 3.61
N TYR A 96 -6.78 11.04 4.43
CA TYR A 96 -6.38 11.00 5.84
C TYR A 96 -5.16 10.12 6.00
N PHE A 97 -4.07 10.72 6.49
CA PHE A 97 -2.84 10.02 6.83
C PHE A 97 -2.78 9.80 8.34
N ILE A 98 -3.01 8.55 8.75
CA ILE A 98 -3.19 8.13 10.14
C ILE A 98 -1.94 7.37 10.59
N SER A 99 -1.08 8.04 11.34
CA SER A 99 0.21 7.48 11.80
C SER A 99 0.16 6.85 13.20
N SER A 100 -1.01 6.86 13.84
CA SER A 100 -1.19 6.37 15.20
C SER A 100 -2.56 5.71 15.37
N ASN A 101 -2.66 4.70 16.23
CA ASN A 101 -3.96 4.13 16.65
C ASN A 101 -4.68 4.99 17.70
N VAL A 102 -4.00 5.97 18.29
CA VAL A 102 -4.58 6.98 19.19
C VAL A 102 -4.48 8.36 18.54
N LEU A 103 -5.41 9.25 18.84
CA LEU A 103 -5.38 10.62 18.34
C LEU A 103 -4.77 11.56 19.39
N GLY A 104 -3.70 12.24 19.03
CA GLY A 104 -2.99 13.21 19.86
C GLY A 104 -1.97 12.58 20.81
N GLN A 105 -1.23 13.46 21.50
CA GLN A 105 -0.23 13.09 22.50
C GLN A 105 -0.80 13.38 23.89
N GLY A 106 -1.18 12.33 24.61
CA GLY A 106 -1.84 12.44 25.91
C GLY A 106 -2.21 11.07 26.47
N SER A 107 -3.27 11.02 27.29
CA SER A 107 -3.78 9.74 27.81
C SER A 107 -4.19 8.81 26.65
N PRO A 108 -3.69 7.56 26.60
CA PRO A 108 -4.06 6.60 25.57
C PRO A 108 -5.56 6.32 25.51
N ASP A 109 -6.25 6.28 26.65
CA ASP A 109 -7.70 6.03 26.72
C ASP A 109 -8.50 7.17 26.06
N LEU A 110 -8.07 8.41 26.32
CA LEU A 110 -8.66 9.58 25.66
C LEU A 110 -8.34 9.56 24.15
N GLY A 111 -7.10 9.28 23.79
CA GLY A 111 -6.68 9.20 22.39
C GLY A 111 -7.43 8.12 21.60
N MET A 112 -7.71 6.96 22.19
CA MET A 112 -8.57 5.92 21.60
C MET A 112 -10.02 6.41 21.45
N THR A 113 -10.55 7.12 22.46
CA THR A 113 -11.90 7.69 22.41
C THR A 113 -12.03 8.71 21.28
N LEU A 114 -11.03 9.59 21.13
CA LEU A 114 -10.96 10.58 20.06
C LEU A 114 -10.81 9.93 18.68
N MET A 115 -9.97 8.89 18.56
CA MET A 115 -9.84 8.13 17.31
C MET A 115 -11.17 7.48 16.91
N LYS A 116 -11.89 6.88 17.85
CA LYS A 116 -13.23 6.32 17.61
C LYS A 116 -14.22 7.39 17.16
N SER A 117 -14.22 8.54 17.84
CA SER A 117 -15.08 9.68 17.49
C SER A 117 -14.79 10.19 16.07
N LEU A 118 -13.52 10.30 15.70
CA LEU A 118 -13.11 10.67 14.34
C LEU A 118 -13.62 9.66 13.32
N MET A 119 -13.36 8.36 13.52
CA MET A 119 -13.79 7.33 12.56
C MET A 119 -15.31 7.29 12.39
N ASN A 120 -16.07 7.45 13.47
CA ASN A 120 -17.53 7.58 13.39
C ASN A 120 -17.94 8.80 12.54
N THR A 121 -17.37 9.97 12.84
CA THR A 121 -17.65 11.22 12.12
C THR A 121 -17.35 11.10 10.63
N LEU A 122 -16.17 10.55 10.26
CA LEU A 122 -15.79 10.35 8.86
C LEU A 122 -16.75 9.41 8.13
N SER A 123 -17.27 8.42 8.83
CA SER A 123 -18.17 7.42 8.26
C SER A 123 -19.59 7.96 8.01
N GLU A 124 -19.97 9.03 8.71
CA GLU A 124 -21.31 9.63 8.68
C GLU A 124 -21.35 10.98 7.95
N THR A 125 -20.19 11.51 7.53
CA THR A 125 -20.09 12.82 6.87
C THR A 125 -19.91 12.66 5.36
N ASP A 126 -20.75 13.34 4.59
CA ASP A 126 -20.57 13.48 3.15
C ASP A 126 -19.87 14.82 2.80
N PRO A 127 -18.95 14.84 1.82
CA PRO A 127 -18.45 13.68 1.09
C PRO A 127 -17.52 12.81 1.96
N LEU A 128 -17.56 11.49 1.73
CA LEU A 128 -16.59 10.56 2.34
C LEU A 128 -15.15 10.91 1.93
N PRO A 129 -14.15 10.51 2.74
CA PRO A 129 -12.75 10.56 2.33
C PRO A 129 -12.49 9.80 1.03
N GLY A 130 -11.56 10.30 0.21
CA GLY A 130 -11.11 9.56 -0.97
C GLY A 130 -10.18 8.41 -0.59
N THR A 131 -9.32 8.62 0.42
CA THR A 131 -8.35 7.61 0.86
C THR A 131 -8.04 7.73 2.35
N LEU A 132 -7.89 6.59 3.03
CA LEU A 132 -7.33 6.46 4.36
C LEU A 132 -6.01 5.68 4.27
N ILE A 133 -4.94 6.25 4.81
CA ILE A 133 -3.61 5.63 4.84
C ILE A 133 -3.21 5.41 6.29
N PHE A 134 -2.87 4.17 6.63
CA PHE A 134 -2.48 3.77 7.98
C PHE A 134 -0.98 3.43 8.01
N LEU A 135 -0.24 4.12 8.87
CA LEU A 135 1.20 3.95 9.08
C LEU A 135 1.50 3.75 10.57
N ASN A 136 2.68 3.20 10.87
CA ASN A 136 3.15 2.96 12.24
C ASN A 136 2.06 2.26 13.07
N SER A 137 1.72 2.71 14.30
CA SER A 137 0.67 2.05 15.08
C SER A 137 -0.75 2.28 14.51
N GLY A 138 -0.92 3.16 13.54
CA GLY A 138 -2.20 3.30 12.82
C GLY A 138 -2.67 1.99 12.19
N VAL A 139 -1.77 1.08 11.80
CA VAL A 139 -2.14 -0.21 11.18
C VAL A 139 -2.92 -1.15 12.13
N TYR A 140 -2.88 -0.92 13.44
CA TYR A 140 -3.74 -1.67 14.36
C TYR A 140 -5.22 -1.40 14.11
N LEU A 141 -5.58 -0.23 13.57
CA LEU A 141 -6.97 0.15 13.34
C LEU A 141 -7.63 -0.66 12.21
N THR A 142 -6.86 -1.16 11.24
CA THR A 142 -7.33 -1.97 10.10
C THR A 142 -7.32 -3.48 10.37
N CYS A 143 -6.88 -3.90 11.56
CA CYS A 143 -6.69 -5.30 11.92
C CYS A 143 -7.78 -5.82 12.88
N GLU A 144 -7.81 -7.14 13.03
CA GLU A 144 -8.66 -7.86 13.99
C GLU A 144 -8.54 -7.26 15.40
N GLY A 145 -9.68 -7.10 16.09
CA GLY A 145 -9.75 -6.53 17.44
C GLY A 145 -9.83 -5.00 17.50
N SER A 146 -9.73 -4.30 16.36
CA SER A 146 -9.90 -2.86 16.30
C SER A 146 -11.33 -2.41 16.60
N VAL A 147 -11.48 -1.46 17.51
CA VAL A 147 -12.78 -0.87 17.93
C VAL A 147 -13.44 0.00 16.85
N VAL A 148 -12.73 0.30 15.75
CA VAL A 148 -13.24 1.11 14.64
C VAL A 148 -13.39 0.30 13.34
N LEU A 149 -13.13 -1.01 13.38
CA LEU A 149 -13.06 -1.84 12.19
C LEU A 149 -14.36 -1.83 11.37
N GLU A 150 -15.52 -1.86 12.03
CA GLU A 150 -16.83 -1.81 11.38
C GLU A 150 -17.00 -0.55 10.52
N LYS A 151 -16.55 0.61 11.04
CA LYS A 151 -16.63 1.89 10.31
C LYS A 151 -15.71 1.91 9.10
N LEU A 152 -14.52 1.32 9.22
CA LEU A 152 -13.58 1.18 8.10
C LEU A 152 -14.12 0.24 7.01
N LEU A 153 -14.71 -0.90 7.39
CA LEU A 153 -15.36 -1.82 6.45
C LEU A 153 -16.51 -1.14 5.70
N MET A 154 -17.34 -0.38 6.42
CA MET A 154 -18.44 0.38 5.81
C MET A 154 -17.91 1.43 4.81
N MET A 155 -16.92 2.24 5.20
CA MET A 155 -16.30 3.22 4.30
C MET A 155 -15.66 2.54 3.08
N GLY A 156 -14.96 1.42 3.28
CA GLY A 156 -14.40 0.63 2.18
C GLY A 156 -15.46 0.13 1.20
N SER A 157 -16.60 -0.35 1.71
CA SER A 157 -17.75 -0.78 0.88
C SER A 157 -18.39 0.37 0.08
N ARG A 158 -18.22 1.62 0.54
CA ARG A 158 -18.69 2.85 -0.13
C ARG A 158 -17.62 3.48 -1.03
N GLY A 159 -16.52 2.79 -1.30
CA GLY A 159 -15.50 3.21 -2.26
C GLY A 159 -14.34 4.02 -1.68
N VAL A 160 -14.24 4.16 -0.35
CA VAL A 160 -13.06 4.76 0.29
C VAL A 160 -11.86 3.82 0.13
N LYS A 161 -10.77 4.31 -0.47
CA LYS A 161 -9.53 3.52 -0.61
C LYS A 161 -8.84 3.41 0.76
N ILE A 162 -8.53 2.20 1.21
CA ILE A 162 -7.88 1.97 2.52
C ILE A 162 -6.54 1.28 2.30
N LEU A 163 -5.46 1.91 2.77
CA LEU A 163 -4.08 1.44 2.62
C LEU A 163 -3.43 1.23 3.99
N SER A 164 -2.79 0.08 4.19
CA SER A 164 -1.97 -0.18 5.39
C SER A 164 -0.52 -0.43 5.00
N CYS A 165 0.42 0.23 5.68
CA CYS A 165 1.86 0.05 5.41
C CYS A 165 2.32 -1.40 5.71
N GLY A 166 2.80 -2.10 4.68
CA GLY A 166 3.24 -3.49 4.78
C GLY A 166 4.41 -3.69 5.74
N THR A 167 5.37 -2.76 5.77
CA THR A 167 6.48 -2.83 6.74
C THR A 167 6.00 -2.72 8.18
N CYS A 168 4.98 -1.88 8.44
CA CYS A 168 4.41 -1.74 9.79
C CYS A 168 3.62 -3.00 10.19
N LEU A 169 2.83 -3.56 9.27
CA LEU A 169 2.12 -4.83 9.49
C LEU A 169 3.09 -5.98 9.77
N GLU A 170 4.20 -6.06 9.04
CA GLU A 170 5.27 -7.03 9.29
C GLU A 170 5.87 -6.83 10.68
N TYR A 171 6.31 -5.61 11.00
CA TYR A 171 6.94 -5.28 12.27
C TYR A 171 6.07 -5.65 13.48
N TYR A 172 4.77 -5.37 13.42
CA TYR A 172 3.82 -5.70 14.48
C TYR A 172 3.24 -7.12 14.39
N LYS A 173 3.64 -7.92 13.39
CA LYS A 173 3.11 -9.29 13.15
C LYS A 173 1.59 -9.31 12.96
N LEU A 174 1.08 -8.35 12.20
CA LEU A 174 -0.34 -8.12 11.95
C LEU A 174 -0.78 -8.47 10.52
N LYS A 175 0.12 -8.93 9.64
CA LYS A 175 -0.22 -9.24 8.23
C LYS A 175 -1.44 -10.15 8.10
N GLU A 176 -1.45 -11.27 8.83
CA GLU A 176 -2.57 -12.23 8.82
C GLU A 176 -3.83 -11.71 9.52
N LYS A 177 -3.70 -10.63 10.30
CA LYS A 177 -4.81 -10.01 11.03
C LYS A 177 -5.44 -8.84 10.30
N LEU A 178 -4.94 -8.46 9.13
CA LEU A 178 -5.53 -7.37 8.34
C LEU A 178 -6.94 -7.75 7.91
N GLN A 179 -7.93 -6.92 8.24
CA GLN A 179 -9.35 -7.20 7.98
C GLN A 179 -9.95 -6.28 6.90
N VAL A 180 -9.32 -5.14 6.62
CA VAL A 180 -9.84 -4.16 5.64
C VAL A 180 -8.73 -3.42 4.92
N GLY A 181 -8.95 -3.16 3.62
CA GLY A 181 -8.02 -2.44 2.76
C GLY A 181 -6.95 -3.34 2.13
N ILE A 182 -5.93 -2.70 1.56
CA ILE A 182 -4.81 -3.39 0.91
C ILE A 182 -3.47 -3.03 1.56
N ILE A 183 -2.53 -3.97 1.48
CA ILE A 183 -1.15 -3.75 1.90
C ILE A 183 -0.49 -2.81 0.88
N SER A 184 0.16 -1.76 1.39
CA SER A 184 0.83 -0.72 0.60
C SER A 184 2.29 -0.60 0.99
N ASN A 185 3.06 0.12 0.17
CA ASN A 185 4.44 0.51 0.44
C ASN A 185 4.58 2.03 0.46
N MET A 186 5.79 2.51 0.79
CA MET A 186 6.08 3.94 0.91
C MET A 186 6.04 4.68 -0.44
N TYR A 187 6.32 4.00 -1.55
CA TYR A 187 6.27 4.62 -2.88
C TYR A 187 4.83 5.01 -3.24
N ASP A 188 3.90 4.07 -3.11
CA ASP A 188 2.48 4.31 -3.38
C ASP A 188 1.88 5.33 -2.41
N ILE A 189 2.24 5.24 -1.12
CA ILE A 189 1.82 6.22 -0.11
C ILE A 189 2.30 7.61 -0.48
N ASN A 190 3.59 7.78 -0.81
CA ASN A 190 4.14 9.08 -1.15
C ASN A 190 3.46 9.67 -2.39
N ASN A 191 3.21 8.87 -3.44
CA ASN A 191 2.51 9.34 -4.63
C ASN A 191 1.12 9.88 -4.32
N ILE A 192 0.40 9.26 -3.39
CA ILE A 192 -0.92 9.73 -2.95
C ILE A 192 -0.79 11.01 -2.11
N LEU A 193 0.15 11.05 -1.18
CA LEU A 193 0.36 12.21 -0.29
C LEU A 193 0.86 13.46 -1.05
N THR A 194 1.63 13.29 -2.13
CA THR A 194 2.08 14.38 -3.00
C THR A 194 1.13 14.63 -4.18
N GLY A 195 0.01 13.91 -4.22
CA GLY A 195 -1.01 14.08 -5.25
C GLY A 195 -1.84 15.36 -5.05
N PRO A 196 -2.84 15.59 -5.92
CA PRO A 196 -3.67 16.80 -5.86
C PRO A 196 -4.70 16.82 -4.71
N GLY A 197 -4.86 15.71 -3.98
CA GLY A 197 -5.82 15.60 -2.88
C GLY A 197 -5.38 16.36 -1.62
N LYS A 198 -6.34 16.95 -0.90
CA LYS A 198 -6.07 17.56 0.41
C LYS A 198 -5.67 16.49 1.42
N VAL A 199 -4.48 16.60 1.99
CA VAL A 199 -3.98 15.68 3.03
C VAL A 199 -4.30 16.22 4.42
N ILE A 200 -4.87 15.38 5.26
CA ILE A 200 -5.08 15.62 6.70
C ILE A 200 -4.27 14.59 7.47
N THR A 201 -3.28 15.05 8.23
CA THR A 201 -2.50 14.19 9.11
C THR A 201 -3.21 14.02 10.45
N VAL A 202 -3.36 12.77 10.88
CA VAL A 202 -3.89 12.38 12.18
C VAL A 202 -2.78 11.62 12.90
N ALA A 203 -2.26 12.22 13.97
CA ALA A 203 -1.13 11.72 14.75
C ALA A 203 -1.44 11.77 16.24
#